data_AF-A0AAU7HW89-F1
#
_entry.id   AF-A0AAU7HW89-F1
#
_cell.length_a   1.000
_cell.length_b   1.000
_cell.length_c   1.000
_cell.angle_alpha   90.00
_cell.angle_beta   90.00
_cell.angle_gamma   90.00
#
_symmetry.space_group_name_H-M   'P 1'
#
loop_
_entity.id
_entity.type
_entity.pdbx_description
1 polymer ?
#
loop_
_entity_poly.entity_id
_entity_poly.type
_entity_poly.pdbx_seq_one_letter_code
_entity_poly.pdbx_strand_id
1 'polypeptide(L)'
;MQRRLTQELTGFLSGLSEEERIEAINEFRIAIHSVSPFREEPVDCVLWIKNNAISPNDYNPNNVAPPEKKLLLKSIEADGFTQPIVVVQSTPEEYEIVDGFHRHEIGKNKSSLKSRLKGYLPVTCLQRGRHERMAATIRHNRARGRHQIHAMSEIVRELSQLGWSEEKIGQELGMDSDEVLRLKQINGLQELFADRRFSKAWTVK
;
A
#
# COMPACT_ATOMS: atom_id res chain seq x y z
N MET A 1 14.83 -24.93 27.35
CA MET A 1 15.53 -23.92 26.54
C MET A 1 14.61 -22.77 26.13
N GLN A 2 13.52 -23.02 25.38
CA GLN A 2 12.60 -21.96 24.92
C GLN A 2 12.10 -21.02 26.02
N ARG A 3 11.55 -21.55 27.14
CA ARG A 3 11.08 -20.72 28.26
C ARG A 3 12.16 -19.79 28.83
N ARG A 4 13.41 -20.26 28.87
CA ARG A 4 14.56 -19.47 29.35
C ARG A 4 14.85 -18.33 28.37
N LEU A 5 14.91 -18.60 27.06
CA LEU A 5 15.10 -17.56 26.03
C LEU A 5 13.97 -16.52 26.07
N THR A 6 12.72 -16.95 26.26
CA THR A 6 11.59 -16.03 26.43
C THR A 6 11.75 -15.15 27.68
N GLN A 7 12.19 -15.71 28.81
CA GLN A 7 12.46 -14.94 30.03
C GLN A 7 13.61 -13.94 29.84
N GLU A 8 14.72 -14.36 29.24
CA GLU A 8 15.85 -13.49 28.94
C GLU A 8 15.45 -12.34 28.00
N LEU A 9 14.68 -12.64 26.95
CA LEU A 9 14.14 -11.65 26.00
C LEU A 9 13.20 -10.64 26.70
N THR A 10 12.20 -11.12 27.45
CA THR A 10 11.25 -10.25 28.14
C THR A 10 11.92 -9.41 29.24
N GLY A 11 12.92 -9.98 29.92
CA GLY A 11 13.77 -9.26 30.88
C GLY A 11 14.54 -8.13 30.21
N PHE A 12 15.24 -8.42 29.11
CA PHE A 12 15.94 -7.41 28.30
C PHE A 12 15.00 -6.27 27.88
N LEU A 13 13.85 -6.60 27.28
CA LEU A 13 12.88 -5.61 26.81
C LEU A 13 12.33 -4.73 27.94
N SER A 14 12.18 -5.27 29.16
CA SER A 14 11.62 -4.53 30.30
C SER A 14 12.51 -3.37 30.78
N GLY A 15 13.83 -3.47 30.56
CA GLY A 15 14.81 -2.44 30.95
C GLY A 15 14.94 -1.27 29.96
N LEU A 16 14.37 -1.41 28.77
CA LEU A 16 14.43 -0.38 27.73
C LEU A 16 13.36 0.70 27.93
N SER A 17 13.66 1.91 27.46
CA SER A 17 12.64 2.95 27.28
C SER A 17 11.58 2.47 26.27
N GLU A 18 10.44 3.16 26.24
CA GLU A 18 9.32 2.74 25.39
C GLU A 18 9.69 2.72 23.89
N GLU A 19 10.45 3.71 23.43
CA GLU A 19 10.87 3.81 22.03
C GLU A 19 11.91 2.74 21.68
N GLU A 20 12.94 2.58 22.51
CA GLU A 20 13.96 1.52 22.36
C GLU A 20 13.33 0.13 22.40
N ARG A 21 12.30 -0.07 23.24
CA ARG A 21 11.58 -1.34 23.33
C ARG A 21 10.82 -1.65 22.05
N ILE A 22 10.16 -0.66 21.45
CA ILE A 22 9.44 -0.86 20.17
C ILE A 22 10.44 -1.23 19.07
N GLU A 23 11.57 -0.53 19.00
CA GLU A 23 12.61 -0.80 18.01
C GLU A 23 13.21 -2.20 18.19
N ALA A 24 13.61 -2.55 19.41
CA ALA A 24 14.11 -3.89 19.72
C ALA A 24 13.09 -4.98 19.38
N ILE A 25 11.80 -4.76 19.67
CA ILE A 25 10.73 -5.71 19.28
C ILE A 25 10.64 -5.85 17.76
N ASN A 26 10.76 -4.75 17.00
CA ASN A 26 10.77 -4.80 15.55
C ASN A 26 11.98 -5.59 15.03
N GLU A 27 13.19 -5.35 15.57
CA GLU A 27 14.40 -6.10 15.24
C GLU A 27 14.22 -7.61 15.49
N PHE A 28 13.67 -7.99 16.65
CA PHE A 28 13.39 -9.39 16.96
C PHE A 28 12.38 -10.01 16.01
N ARG A 29 11.34 -9.26 15.61
CA ARG A 29 10.36 -9.75 14.61
C ARG A 29 11.02 -10.00 13.26
N ILE A 30 11.90 -9.11 12.81
CA ILE A 30 12.66 -9.28 11.56
C ILE A 30 13.55 -10.52 11.66
N ALA A 31 14.27 -10.69 12.78
CA ALA A 31 15.13 -11.85 13.00
C ALA A 31 14.33 -13.16 13.00
N ILE A 32 13.19 -13.21 13.70
CA ILE A 32 12.31 -14.38 13.72
C ILE A 32 11.72 -14.66 12.33
N HIS A 33 11.28 -13.62 11.63
CA HIS A 33 10.74 -13.73 10.28
C HIS A 33 11.75 -14.36 9.30
N SER A 34 13.03 -14.02 9.41
CA SER A 34 14.09 -14.58 8.53
C SER A 34 14.20 -16.11 8.57
N VAL A 35 13.85 -16.71 9.72
CA VAL A 35 13.87 -18.16 9.96
C VAL A 35 12.47 -18.79 9.94
N SER A 36 11.42 -17.99 9.73
CA SER A 36 10.03 -18.46 9.71
C SER A 36 9.77 -19.31 8.47
N PRO A 37 9.04 -20.44 8.60
CA PRO A 37 8.59 -21.20 7.44
C PRO A 37 7.55 -20.42 6.59
N PHE A 38 6.97 -19.35 7.15
CA PHE A 38 6.00 -18.48 6.47
C PHE A 38 6.60 -17.14 6.03
N ARG A 39 7.93 -17.04 5.92
CA ARG A 39 8.62 -15.79 5.56
C ARG A 39 8.23 -15.19 4.21
N GLU A 40 7.64 -15.99 3.33
CA GLU A 40 7.10 -15.52 2.04
C GLU A 40 5.79 -14.73 2.21
N GLU A 41 5.12 -14.88 3.36
CA GLU A 41 3.89 -14.18 3.69
C GLU A 41 4.22 -12.89 4.46
N PRO A 42 3.94 -11.69 3.90
CA PRO A 42 4.30 -10.43 4.55
C PRO A 42 3.71 -10.30 5.96
N VAL A 43 2.51 -10.86 6.19
CA VAL A 43 1.81 -10.79 7.48
C VAL A 43 2.53 -11.52 8.61
N ASP A 44 3.46 -12.43 8.29
CA ASP A 44 4.32 -13.09 9.28
C ASP A 44 5.22 -12.07 10.02
N CYS A 45 5.50 -10.92 9.40
CA CYS A 45 6.25 -9.83 10.01
C CYS A 45 5.47 -8.51 9.98
N VAL A 46 4.84 -8.17 11.12
CA VAL A 46 4.21 -6.87 11.34
C VAL A 46 5.09 -5.99 12.23
N LEU A 47 5.53 -4.87 11.70
CA LEU A 47 6.36 -3.88 12.40
C LEU A 47 5.52 -2.69 12.83
N TRP A 48 5.88 -2.05 13.95
CA TRP A 48 5.28 -0.78 14.36
C TRP A 48 6.21 0.36 13.97
N ILE A 49 5.80 1.16 12.98
CA ILE A 49 6.63 2.21 12.38
C ILE A 49 6.01 3.58 12.65
N LYS A 50 6.84 4.60 12.88
CA LYS A 50 6.37 5.96 13.13
C LYS A 50 5.64 6.54 11.90
N ASN A 51 4.59 7.32 12.16
CA ASN A 51 3.77 7.97 11.13
C ASN A 51 4.53 8.88 10.16
N ASN A 52 5.69 9.41 10.56
CA ASN A 52 6.52 10.28 9.73
C ASN A 52 7.36 9.50 8.71
N ALA A 53 7.62 8.22 8.97
CA ALA A 53 8.34 7.32 8.07
C ALA A 53 7.42 6.66 7.03
N ILE A 54 6.10 6.89 7.09
CA ILE A 54 5.12 6.28 6.19
C ILE A 54 4.50 7.36 5.30
N SER A 55 4.67 7.20 3.99
CA SER A 55 4.20 8.14 2.97
C SER A 55 3.21 7.47 2.01
N PRO A 56 2.16 8.17 1.56
CA PRO A 56 1.31 7.67 0.49
C PRO A 56 2.07 7.62 -0.84
N ASN A 57 1.61 6.78 -1.76
CA ASN A 57 2.11 6.73 -3.12
C ASN A 57 1.39 7.74 -4.04
N ASP A 58 2.10 8.23 -5.07
CA ASP A 58 1.61 9.31 -5.95
C ASP A 58 0.58 8.85 -7.00
N TYR A 59 0.41 7.54 -7.19
CA TYR A 59 -0.42 6.95 -8.27
C TYR A 59 -1.77 6.37 -7.80
N ASN A 60 -2.16 6.53 -6.53
CA ASN A 60 -3.40 5.93 -6.00
C ASN A 60 -4.49 6.98 -5.72
N PRO A 61 -5.49 7.17 -6.61
CA PRO A 61 -6.50 8.22 -6.50
C PRO A 61 -7.67 7.85 -5.57
N ASN A 62 -7.47 6.95 -4.60
CA ASN A 62 -8.56 6.36 -3.82
C ASN A 62 -9.27 7.41 -2.94
N ASN A 63 -10.46 7.83 -3.37
CA ASN A 63 -11.39 8.60 -2.55
C ASN A 63 -12.45 7.64 -1.97
N VAL A 64 -12.48 7.48 -0.65
CA VAL A 64 -13.47 6.64 0.04
C VAL A 64 -14.67 7.46 0.46
N ALA A 65 -15.86 6.89 0.29
CA ALA A 65 -17.10 7.51 0.70
C ALA A 65 -17.09 7.79 2.23
N PRO A 66 -17.56 8.97 2.68
CA PRO A 66 -17.54 9.37 4.09
C PRO A 66 -18.14 8.35 5.10
N PRO A 67 -19.21 7.59 4.79
CA PRO A 67 -19.77 6.59 5.72
C PRO A 67 -18.80 5.44 6.00
N GLU A 68 -18.10 4.93 4.99
CA GLU A 68 -17.14 3.82 5.13
C GLU A 68 -15.93 4.25 5.97
N LYS A 69 -15.47 5.50 5.83
CA LYS A 69 -14.39 6.08 6.65
C LYS A 69 -14.79 6.15 8.13
N LYS A 70 -16.05 6.48 8.44
CA LYS A 70 -16.57 6.49 9.82
C LYS A 70 -16.65 5.10 10.42
N LEU A 71 -17.10 4.10 9.64
CA LEU A 71 -17.16 2.72 10.10
C LEU A 71 -15.76 2.16 10.37
N LEU A 72 -14.80 2.46 9.50
CA LEU A 72 -13.40 2.07 9.68
C LEU A 72 -12.79 2.68 10.96
N LEU A 73 -13.05 3.96 11.23
CA LEU A 73 -12.63 4.58 12.49
C LEU A 73 -13.22 3.83 13.70
N LYS A 74 -14.54 3.58 13.69
CA LYS A 74 -15.21 2.87 14.77
C LYS A 74 -14.62 1.48 15.00
N SER A 75 -14.32 0.74 13.93
CA SER A 75 -13.66 -0.57 14.04
C SER A 75 -12.26 -0.46 14.63
N ILE A 76 -11.43 0.50 14.21
CA ILE A 76 -10.08 0.69 14.78
C ILE A 76 -10.13 1.15 16.25
N GLU A 77 -11.16 1.89 16.65
CA GLU A 77 -11.38 2.30 18.04
C GLU A 77 -11.86 1.14 18.93
N ALA A 78 -12.73 0.26 18.40
CA ALA A 78 -13.26 -0.88 19.13
C ALA A 78 -12.29 -2.09 19.18
N ASP A 79 -11.71 -2.44 18.03
CA ASP A 79 -11.01 -3.72 17.82
C ASP A 79 -9.49 -3.53 17.63
N GLY A 80 -9.03 -2.29 17.47
CA GLY A 80 -7.66 -1.99 17.09
C GLY A 80 -7.37 -2.27 15.60
N PHE A 81 -6.09 -2.33 15.25
CA PHE A 81 -5.68 -2.68 13.89
C PHE A 81 -5.70 -4.19 13.73
N THR A 82 -6.71 -4.70 13.04
CA THR A 82 -6.84 -6.13 12.70
C THR A 82 -6.13 -6.49 11.39
N GLN A 83 -5.82 -5.48 10.57
CA GLN A 83 -5.10 -5.62 9.32
C GLN A 83 -3.99 -4.55 9.24
N PRO A 84 -2.73 -4.93 9.01
CA PRO A 84 -1.64 -3.97 8.87
C PRO A 84 -1.81 -3.11 7.60
N ILE A 85 -1.08 -2.00 7.55
CA ILE A 85 -0.89 -1.23 6.33
C ILE A 85 0.19 -1.96 5.51
N VAL A 86 -0.10 -2.21 4.23
CA VAL A 86 0.86 -2.85 3.35
C VAL A 86 1.74 -1.77 2.78
N VAL A 87 3.04 -1.88 3.01
CA VAL A 87 4.03 -0.92 2.56
C VAL A 87 5.13 -1.60 1.78
N VAL A 88 5.92 -0.78 1.11
CA VAL A 88 7.21 -1.15 0.52
C VAL A 88 8.25 -0.23 1.11
N GLN A 89 9.45 -0.75 1.35
CA GLN A 89 10.55 0.06 1.84
C GLN A 89 11.21 0.80 0.66
N SER A 90 11.17 2.13 0.69
CA SER A 90 11.73 3.00 -0.35
C SER A 90 13.18 3.37 -0.05
N THR A 91 13.46 3.66 1.22
CA THR A 91 14.81 3.85 1.78
C THR A 91 14.90 3.12 3.12
N PRO A 92 16.08 2.98 3.76
CA PRO A 92 16.18 2.32 5.07
C PRO A 92 15.21 2.86 6.12
N GLU A 93 14.84 4.14 6.05
CA GLU A 93 13.98 4.82 7.03
C GLU A 93 12.59 5.19 6.50
N GLU A 94 12.31 4.98 5.21
CA GLU A 94 11.05 5.41 4.58
C GLU A 94 10.27 4.28 3.92
N TYR A 95 8.96 4.32 4.15
CA TYR A 95 7.99 3.34 3.68
C TYR A 95 6.92 4.01 2.83
N GLU A 96 6.66 3.45 1.66
CA GLU A 96 5.61 3.91 0.75
C GLU A 96 4.41 2.97 0.85
N ILE A 97 3.20 3.53 1.01
CA ILE A 97 1.96 2.77 1.15
C ILE A 97 1.59 2.14 -0.20
N VAL A 98 1.43 0.82 -0.20
CA VAL A 98 0.81 0.06 -1.30
C VAL A 98 -0.68 -0.09 -1.06
N ASP A 99 -1.05 -0.43 0.18
CA ASP A 99 -2.43 -0.61 0.57
C ASP A 99 -2.68 -0.23 2.04
N GLY A 100 -3.90 0.21 2.35
CA GLY A 100 -4.28 0.67 3.69
C GLY A 100 -4.18 2.18 3.87
N PHE A 101 -4.23 2.97 2.78
CA PHE A 101 -4.18 4.43 2.82
C PHE A 101 -5.16 5.05 3.84
N HIS A 102 -6.41 4.60 3.86
CA HIS A 102 -7.40 5.12 4.82
C HIS A 102 -7.10 4.73 6.27
N ARG A 103 -6.48 3.55 6.50
CA ARG A 103 -6.03 3.14 7.83
C ARG A 103 -4.89 4.04 8.32
N HIS A 104 -3.94 4.33 7.43
CA HIS A 104 -2.89 5.32 7.67
C HIS A 104 -3.47 6.70 7.98
N GLU A 105 -4.34 7.24 7.13
CA GLU A 105 -4.96 8.56 7.35
C GLU A 105 -5.70 8.67 8.68
N ILE A 106 -6.49 7.65 9.02
CA ILE A 106 -7.26 7.62 10.27
C ILE A 106 -6.32 7.57 11.47
N GLY A 107 -5.34 6.67 11.45
CA GLY A 107 -4.39 6.52 12.56
C GLY A 107 -3.46 7.74 12.73
N LYS A 108 -3.15 8.45 11.64
CA LYS A 108 -2.34 9.68 11.66
C LYS A 108 -3.12 10.90 12.18
N ASN A 109 -4.35 11.09 11.71
CA ASN A 109 -5.10 12.34 11.90
C ASN A 109 -6.07 12.34 13.09
N LYS A 110 -6.44 11.18 13.65
CA LYS A 110 -7.39 11.10 14.77
C LYS A 110 -6.65 11.15 16.10
N SER A 111 -6.94 12.18 16.91
CA SER A 111 -6.31 12.39 18.22
C SER A 111 -6.49 11.21 19.18
N SER A 112 -7.70 10.61 19.21
CA SER A 112 -8.01 9.42 20.01
C SER A 112 -7.03 8.28 19.71
N LEU A 113 -6.79 8.02 18.43
CA LEU A 113 -5.87 6.99 17.98
C LEU A 113 -4.41 7.40 18.12
N LYS A 114 -4.05 8.65 17.85
CA LYS A 114 -2.67 9.12 17.94
C LYS A 114 -2.09 8.92 19.34
N SER A 115 -2.86 9.23 20.39
CA SER A 115 -2.43 9.00 21.77
C SER A 115 -2.33 7.51 22.10
N ARG A 116 -3.30 6.70 21.66
CA ARG A 116 -3.31 5.24 21.91
C ARG A 116 -2.17 4.51 21.20
N LEU A 117 -1.89 4.91 19.96
CA LEU A 117 -0.90 4.29 19.07
C LEU A 117 0.49 4.93 19.21
N LYS A 118 0.62 5.99 20.01
CA LYS A 118 1.90 6.67 20.30
C LYS A 118 2.62 7.17 19.05
N GLY A 119 1.86 7.48 18.00
CA GLY A 119 2.41 7.89 16.71
C GLY A 119 2.97 6.76 15.84
N TYR A 120 2.74 5.49 16.20
CA TYR A 120 3.12 4.33 15.40
C TYR A 120 1.92 3.73 14.66
N LEU A 121 2.21 3.06 13.55
CA LEU A 121 1.25 2.27 12.81
C LEU A 121 1.79 0.87 12.50
N PRO A 122 0.92 -0.15 12.51
CA PRO A 122 1.34 -1.50 12.16
C PRO A 122 1.45 -1.61 10.64
N VAL A 123 2.63 -2.00 10.16
CA VAL A 123 2.92 -2.19 8.75
C VAL A 123 3.44 -3.59 8.47
N THR A 124 3.17 -4.07 7.27
CA THR A 124 3.80 -5.25 6.70
C THR A 124 4.49 -4.87 5.40
N CYS A 125 5.72 -5.34 5.20
CA CYS A 125 6.55 -4.93 4.08
C CYS A 125 6.51 -5.96 2.95
N LEU A 126 6.19 -5.52 1.74
CA LEU A 126 6.38 -6.31 0.53
C LEU A 126 7.84 -6.23 0.09
N GLN A 127 8.53 -7.38 0.14
CA GLN A 127 9.88 -7.53 -0.38
C GLN A 127 9.84 -7.65 -1.91
N ARG A 128 9.66 -6.52 -2.63
CA ARG A 128 9.48 -6.51 -4.09
C ARG A 128 10.15 -5.31 -4.78
N GLY A 129 10.62 -5.53 -6.00
CA GLY A 129 11.21 -4.48 -6.85
C GLY A 129 10.17 -3.44 -7.29
N ARG A 130 10.61 -2.24 -7.70
CA ARG A 130 9.72 -1.07 -7.97
C ARG A 130 8.52 -1.37 -8.88
N HIS A 131 8.71 -2.16 -9.93
CA HIS A 131 7.67 -2.48 -10.91
C HIS A 131 6.62 -3.45 -10.37
N GLU A 132 7.02 -4.35 -9.48
CA GLU A 132 6.12 -5.32 -8.84
C GLU A 132 5.22 -4.64 -7.78
N ARG A 133 5.61 -3.45 -7.30
CA ARG A 133 4.83 -2.64 -6.34
C ARG A 133 3.56 -2.07 -6.96
N MET A 134 3.66 -1.57 -8.20
CA MET A 134 2.52 -1.04 -8.94
C MET A 134 1.50 -2.15 -9.23
N ALA A 135 1.97 -3.31 -9.71
CA ALA A 135 1.13 -4.47 -9.95
C ALA A 135 0.47 -4.97 -8.65
N ALA A 136 1.18 -5.00 -7.52
CA ALA A 136 0.61 -5.36 -6.22
C ALA A 136 -0.49 -4.38 -5.77
N THR A 137 -0.27 -3.07 -5.93
CA THR A 137 -1.25 -2.03 -5.60
C THR A 137 -2.54 -2.22 -6.41
N ILE A 138 -2.42 -2.46 -7.72
CA ILE A 138 -3.57 -2.73 -8.59
C ILE A 138 -4.27 -4.01 -8.18
N ARG A 139 -3.55 -5.11 -7.95
CA ARG A 139 -4.15 -6.37 -7.51
C ARG A 139 -4.96 -6.18 -6.22
N HIS A 140 -4.44 -5.43 -5.24
CA HIS A 140 -5.15 -5.14 -4.00
C HIS A 140 -6.38 -4.25 -4.19
N ASN A 141 -6.29 -3.22 -5.04
CA ASN A 141 -7.43 -2.35 -5.34
C ASN A 141 -8.52 -3.09 -6.14
N ARG A 142 -8.11 -3.92 -7.11
CA ARG A 142 -8.97 -4.72 -8.00
C ARG A 142 -9.70 -5.82 -7.28
N ALA A 143 -8.99 -6.60 -6.47
CA ALA A 143 -9.59 -7.64 -5.64
C ALA A 143 -10.65 -7.08 -4.67
N ARG A 144 -10.59 -5.78 -4.35
CA ARG A 144 -11.56 -5.08 -3.49
C ARG A 144 -12.62 -4.29 -4.25
N GLY A 145 -12.67 -4.40 -5.58
CA GLY A 145 -13.75 -3.85 -6.42
C GLY A 145 -13.74 -2.33 -6.61
N ARG A 146 -12.62 -1.63 -6.36
CA ARG A 146 -12.53 -0.17 -6.56
C ARG A 146 -11.70 0.15 -7.79
N HIS A 147 -12.33 0.72 -8.83
CA HIS A 147 -11.65 1.07 -10.08
C HIS A 147 -11.95 2.49 -10.53
N GLN A 148 -10.88 3.30 -10.67
CA GLN A 148 -10.90 4.49 -11.53
C GLN A 148 -10.20 4.12 -12.85
N ILE A 149 -10.97 4.12 -13.94
CA ILE A 149 -10.52 3.72 -15.28
C ILE A 149 -9.29 4.52 -15.73
N HIS A 150 -9.23 5.81 -15.40
CA HIS A 150 -8.13 6.69 -15.82
C HIS A 150 -6.78 6.34 -15.15
N ALA A 151 -6.76 6.02 -13.86
CA ALA A 151 -5.52 5.60 -13.19
C ALA A 151 -5.04 4.24 -13.69
N MET A 152 -5.98 3.36 -14.05
CA MET A 152 -5.63 2.07 -14.65
C MET A 152 -4.99 2.24 -16.04
N SER A 153 -5.50 3.17 -16.85
CA SER A 153 -4.95 3.54 -18.16
C SER A 153 -3.48 3.99 -18.06
N GLU A 154 -3.18 4.90 -17.12
CA GLU A 154 -1.80 5.36 -16.89
C GLU A 154 -0.87 4.22 -16.50
N ILE A 155 -1.31 3.32 -15.61
CA ILE A 155 -0.45 2.22 -15.16
C ILE A 155 -0.24 1.19 -16.28
N VAL A 156 -1.26 0.86 -17.07
CA VAL A 156 -1.11 -0.02 -18.24
C VAL A 156 -0.11 0.59 -19.24
N ARG A 157 -0.12 1.92 -19.43
CA ARG A 157 0.88 2.62 -20.25
C ARG A 157 2.28 2.52 -19.65
N GLU A 158 2.45 2.79 -18.36
CA GLU A 158 3.76 2.73 -17.69
C GLU A 158 4.34 1.30 -17.74
N LEU A 159 3.53 0.27 -17.46
CA LEU A 159 3.96 -1.13 -17.55
C LEU A 159 4.34 -1.52 -18.99
N SER A 160 3.61 -1.03 -19.99
CA SER A 160 3.95 -1.24 -21.40
C SER A 160 5.28 -0.56 -21.77
N GLN A 161 5.53 0.67 -21.30
CA GLN A 161 6.80 1.38 -21.49
C GLN A 161 7.99 0.67 -20.82
N LEU A 162 7.72 -0.03 -19.72
CA LEU A 162 8.69 -0.90 -19.03
C LEU A 162 8.90 -2.27 -19.71
N GLY A 163 8.30 -2.48 -20.89
CA GLY A 163 8.49 -3.67 -21.72
C GLY A 163 7.66 -4.88 -21.31
N TRP A 164 6.61 -4.70 -20.50
CA TRP A 164 5.68 -5.79 -20.20
C TRP A 164 4.78 -6.07 -21.41
N SER A 165 4.57 -7.35 -21.73
CA SER A 165 3.64 -7.76 -22.78
C SER A 165 2.20 -7.60 -22.32
N GLU A 166 1.27 -7.47 -23.27
CA GLU A 166 -0.17 -7.32 -22.97
C GLU A 166 -0.71 -8.54 -22.22
N GLU A 167 -0.21 -9.74 -22.53
CA GLU A 167 -0.55 -10.98 -21.84
C GLU A 167 -0.07 -10.96 -20.39
N LYS A 168 1.16 -10.47 -20.15
CA LYS A 168 1.71 -10.36 -18.80
C LYS A 168 0.93 -9.32 -17.96
N ILE A 169 0.58 -8.18 -18.56
CA ILE A 169 -0.26 -7.16 -17.91
C ILE A 169 -1.64 -7.73 -17.59
N GLY A 170 -2.25 -8.44 -18.54
CA GLY A 170 -3.53 -9.11 -18.36
C GLY A 170 -3.51 -10.10 -17.19
N GLN A 171 -2.52 -10.97 -17.16
CA GLN A 171 -2.34 -11.98 -16.12
C GLN A 171 -2.10 -11.36 -14.74
N GLU A 172 -1.18 -10.40 -14.63
CA GLU A 172 -0.79 -9.80 -13.34
C GLU A 172 -1.84 -8.84 -12.79
N LEU A 173 -2.61 -8.18 -13.65
CA LEU A 173 -3.65 -7.25 -13.23
C LEU A 173 -5.05 -7.88 -13.26
N GLY A 174 -5.20 -9.14 -13.67
CA GLY A 174 -6.49 -9.83 -13.79
C GLY A 174 -7.43 -9.18 -14.82
N MET A 175 -6.88 -8.70 -15.93
CA MET A 175 -7.58 -8.08 -17.06
C MET A 175 -7.72 -9.04 -18.23
N ASP A 176 -8.79 -8.92 -19.00
CA ASP A 176 -8.86 -9.55 -20.32
C ASP A 176 -8.05 -8.78 -21.36
N SER A 177 -7.71 -9.42 -22.48
CA SER A 177 -6.88 -8.83 -23.53
C SER A 177 -7.50 -7.54 -24.12
N ASP A 178 -8.82 -7.50 -24.25
CA ASP A 178 -9.54 -6.37 -24.83
C ASP A 178 -9.58 -5.18 -23.86
N GLU A 179 -9.61 -5.44 -22.55
CA GLU A 179 -9.50 -4.44 -21.49
C GLU A 179 -8.10 -3.80 -21.49
N VAL A 180 -7.04 -4.61 -21.57
CA VAL A 180 -5.65 -4.11 -21.66
C VAL A 180 -5.48 -3.24 -22.92
N LEU A 181 -5.98 -3.69 -24.07
CA LEU A 181 -5.90 -2.96 -25.32
C LEU A 181 -6.67 -1.62 -25.25
N ARG A 182 -7.89 -1.63 -24.70
CA ARG A 182 -8.70 -0.42 -24.53
C ARG A 182 -8.03 0.60 -23.61
N LEU A 183 -7.51 0.16 -22.47
CA LEU A 183 -6.80 1.03 -21.53
C LEU A 183 -5.53 1.63 -22.14
N LYS A 184 -4.77 0.84 -22.90
CA LYS A 184 -3.59 1.33 -23.64
C LYS A 184 -3.94 2.41 -24.68
N GLN A 185 -5.11 2.31 -25.32
CA GLN A 185 -5.55 3.25 -26.36
C GLN A 185 -6.13 4.58 -25.83
N ILE A 186 -6.71 4.60 -24.62
CA ILE A 186 -7.32 5.80 -24.03
C ILE A 186 -6.32 6.96 -23.96
N ASN A 187 -5.07 6.68 -23.57
CA ASN A 187 -4.02 7.70 -23.47
C ASN A 187 -3.37 8.02 -24.82
N GLY A 188 -3.23 7.02 -25.70
CA GLY A 188 -2.75 7.25 -27.07
C GLY A 188 -3.64 8.23 -27.85
N LEU A 189 -4.96 8.20 -27.60
CA LEU A 189 -5.93 9.17 -28.14
C LEU A 189 -5.83 10.56 -27.49
N GLN A 190 -5.35 10.71 -26.26
CA GLN A 190 -5.10 12.03 -25.70
C GLN A 190 -3.83 12.66 -26.30
N GLU A 191 -2.74 11.89 -26.40
CA GLU A 191 -1.48 12.34 -27.01
C GLU A 191 -1.65 12.69 -28.50
N LEU A 192 -2.44 11.92 -29.25
CA LEU A 192 -2.74 12.19 -30.67
C LEU A 192 -3.51 13.49 -30.93
N PHE A 193 -4.20 14.02 -29.91
CA PHE A 193 -5.07 15.19 -30.03
C PHE A 193 -4.58 16.39 -29.18
N ALA A 194 -3.51 16.22 -28.38
CA ALA A 194 -2.96 17.28 -27.52
C ALA A 194 -2.56 18.54 -28.33
N ASP A 195 -2.07 18.36 -29.56
CA ASP A 195 -1.63 19.45 -30.44
C ASP A 195 -2.66 19.86 -31.52
N ARG A 196 -3.88 19.29 -31.49
CA ARG A 196 -4.90 19.61 -32.49
C ARG A 196 -5.75 20.80 -32.07
N ARG A 197 -5.69 21.89 -32.83
CA ARG A 197 -6.71 22.95 -32.78
C ARG A 197 -8.04 22.38 -33.31
N PHE A 198 -9.00 22.17 -32.43
CA PHE A 198 -10.36 21.77 -32.80
C PHE A 198 -10.97 22.79 -33.78
N SER A 199 -11.65 22.30 -34.82
CA SER A 199 -12.40 23.18 -35.73
C SER A 199 -13.62 23.75 -35.01
N LYS A 200 -14.05 24.95 -35.43
CA LYS A 200 -15.30 25.52 -34.91
C LYS A 200 -16.45 24.58 -35.27
N ALA A 201 -17.29 24.26 -34.28
CA ALA A 201 -18.45 23.41 -34.45
C ALA A 201 -19.32 23.89 -35.61
N TRP A 202 -19.93 22.96 -36.34
CA TRP A 202 -20.85 23.27 -37.42
C TRP A 202 -22.04 24.06 -36.87
N THR A 203 -22.12 25.35 -37.22
CA THR A 203 -23.35 26.11 -37.06
C THR A 203 -24.30 25.71 -38.18
N VAL A 204 -25.40 25.07 -37.81
CA VAL A 204 -26.54 24.84 -38.70
C VAL A 204 -27.04 26.21 -39.15
N LYS A 205 -27.07 26.43 -40.47
CA LYS A 205 -27.68 27.63 -41.07
C LYS A 205 -29.19 27.54 -41.05
#